data_AF-A0A7Y9DXR5-F1
#
_entry.id   AF-A0A7Y9DXR5-F1
#
_cell.length_a   1.000
_cell.length_b   1.000
_cell.length_c   1.000
_cell.angle_alpha   90.00
_cell.angle_beta   90.00
_cell.angle_gamma   90.00
#
_symmetry.space_group_name_H-M   'P 1'
#
loop_
_entity.id
_entity.type
_entity.pdbx_description
1 polymer ?
#
loop_
_entity_poly.entity_id
_entity_poly.type
_entity_poly.pdbx_seq_one_letter_code
_entity_poly.pdbx_strand_id
1 'polypeptide(L)'
;MTPTPRRVALAVSGAALVLALAGCGGGDSETSASSSAPAAPAATSATSASAAPAGGQKISANNASEDELAQRFEQAGIPNAEKWADEVVEYRPYPADDPNFNALREELAKYNPGPGVVDQIVAVLQP
;
A
#
# COMPACT_ATOMS: atom_id res chain seq x y z
N MET A 1 25.59 14.97 36.20
CA MET A 1 25.25 13.55 36.42
C MET A 1 24.13 13.16 35.46
N THR A 2 24.12 12.02 34.77
CA THR A 2 25.19 11.10 34.30
C THR A 2 24.50 10.13 33.33
N PRO A 3 24.96 9.92 32.09
CA PRO A 3 24.34 8.94 31.20
C PRO A 3 24.72 7.52 31.63
N THR A 4 23.76 6.60 31.67
CA THR A 4 24.00 5.18 32.02
C THR A 4 23.57 4.26 30.87
N PRO A 5 24.52 3.73 30.07
CA PRO A 5 24.25 2.73 29.04
C PRO A 5 24.47 1.29 29.55
N ARG A 6 23.70 0.33 29.02
CA ARG A 6 23.93 -1.13 29.05
C ARG A 6 22.96 -1.73 28.02
N ARG A 7 23.33 -2.15 26.80
CA ARG A 7 24.36 -3.12 26.35
C ARG A 7 24.25 -4.50 27.03
N VAL A 8 23.62 -5.43 26.32
CA VAL A 8 23.98 -6.87 26.27
C VAL A 8 23.94 -7.29 24.79
N ALA A 9 24.86 -8.16 24.38
CA ALA A 9 25.07 -8.63 23.00
C ALA A 9 24.81 -10.15 22.88
N LEU A 10 25.36 -10.80 21.83
CA LEU A 10 25.21 -12.21 21.41
C LEU A 10 23.88 -12.52 20.67
N ALA A 11 23.84 -13.38 19.63
CA ALA A 11 24.88 -14.18 18.95
C ALA A 11 24.42 -14.49 17.48
N VAL A 12 25.31 -14.43 16.46
CA VAL A 12 25.99 -15.59 15.80
C VAL A 12 25.20 -16.32 14.69
N SER A 13 25.64 -16.06 13.46
CA SER A 13 25.89 -16.98 12.31
C SER A 13 24.83 -17.89 11.67
N GLY A 14 24.87 -17.90 10.33
CA GLY A 14 24.45 -19.01 9.45
C GLY A 14 23.24 -18.68 8.56
N ALA A 15 23.20 -19.03 7.27
CA ALA A 15 24.22 -19.61 6.40
C ALA A 15 23.95 -19.23 4.93
N ALA A 16 24.98 -19.20 4.09
CA ALA A 16 24.80 -19.07 2.64
C ALA A 16 24.38 -20.41 2.02
N LEU A 17 23.46 -20.40 1.06
CA LEU A 17 23.23 -21.50 0.13
C LEU A 17 23.12 -20.95 -1.30
N VAL A 18 23.67 -21.69 -2.26
CA VAL A 18 23.96 -21.28 -3.65
C VAL A 18 23.44 -22.37 -4.60
N LEU A 19 23.28 -22.05 -5.90
CA LEU A 19 22.94 -22.95 -7.04
C LEU A 19 21.44 -23.37 -7.15
N ALA A 20 20.84 -23.60 -8.34
CA ALA A 20 21.28 -23.37 -9.73
C ALA A 20 20.14 -23.52 -10.79
N LEU A 21 20.29 -22.76 -11.91
CA LEU A 21 20.03 -23.02 -13.36
C LEU A 21 18.84 -23.84 -13.92
N ALA A 22 18.39 -23.38 -15.12
CA ALA A 22 17.56 -24.04 -16.17
C ALA A 22 16.09 -24.36 -15.82
N GLY A 23 15.07 -24.34 -16.70
CA GLY A 23 14.89 -24.04 -18.14
C GLY A 23 13.40 -24.32 -18.51
N CYS A 24 12.89 -24.25 -19.75
CA CYS A 24 13.36 -23.78 -21.06
C CYS A 24 12.15 -23.64 -22.03
N GLY A 25 12.24 -22.83 -23.10
CA GLY A 25 11.25 -22.73 -24.20
C GLY A 25 10.60 -21.34 -24.34
N GLY A 26 10.43 -20.75 -25.53
CA GLY A 26 10.70 -21.23 -26.90
C GLY A 26 9.57 -20.79 -27.82
N GLY A 27 9.85 -20.06 -28.91
CA GLY A 27 8.80 -19.49 -29.78
C GLY A 27 9.19 -18.22 -30.51
N ASP A 28 10.22 -18.31 -31.36
CA ASP A 28 10.46 -17.36 -32.46
C ASP A 28 9.27 -17.32 -33.45
N SER A 29 8.83 -16.12 -33.83
CA SER A 29 7.88 -15.88 -34.93
C SER A 29 7.87 -14.39 -35.32
N GLU A 30 8.89 -13.96 -36.04
CA GLU A 30 8.80 -12.71 -36.82
C GLU A 30 8.14 -13.00 -38.17
N THR A 31 6.93 -12.50 -38.46
CA THR A 31 6.62 -12.07 -39.84
C THR A 31 5.37 -11.20 -39.99
N SER A 32 5.58 -10.10 -40.73
CA SER A 32 4.66 -9.37 -41.62
C SER A 32 3.34 -8.78 -41.09
N ALA A 33 3.22 -7.47 -41.28
CA ALA A 33 1.95 -6.76 -41.28
C ALA A 33 1.08 -7.12 -42.50
N SER A 34 -0.24 -7.09 -42.34
CA SER A 34 -1.16 -6.64 -43.39
C SER A 34 -2.49 -6.16 -42.79
N SER A 35 -3.07 -5.14 -43.40
CA SER A 35 -4.28 -4.45 -42.91
C SER A 35 -5.56 -5.24 -43.13
N SER A 36 -6.49 -5.20 -42.15
CA SER A 36 -7.92 -4.96 -42.40
C SER A 36 -8.69 -4.67 -41.10
N ALA A 37 -9.41 -3.54 -41.10
CA ALA A 37 -10.58 -3.32 -40.23
C ALA A 37 -11.79 -4.07 -40.85
N PRO A 38 -12.95 -4.27 -40.16
CA PRO A 38 -13.45 -3.47 -39.04
C PRO A 38 -14.22 -4.27 -37.94
N ALA A 39 -15.06 -3.53 -37.20
CA ALA A 39 -16.13 -3.95 -36.28
C ALA A 39 -15.73 -4.20 -34.81
N ALA A 40 -16.30 -3.37 -33.93
CA ALA A 40 -16.15 -3.46 -32.49
C ALA A 40 -17.28 -4.28 -31.85
N PRO A 41 -17.00 -5.09 -30.81
CA PRO A 41 -17.96 -5.37 -29.76
C PRO A 41 -17.90 -4.24 -28.71
N ALA A 42 -19.06 -3.68 -28.37
CA ALA A 42 -19.18 -2.72 -27.28
C ALA A 42 -19.19 -3.43 -25.91
N ALA A 43 -18.65 -2.73 -24.91
CA ALA A 43 -18.95 -2.89 -23.48
C ALA A 43 -18.92 -4.31 -22.88
N THR A 44 -17.80 -4.61 -22.22
CA THR A 44 -17.89 -4.79 -20.75
C THR A 44 -16.77 -3.98 -20.13
N SER A 45 -17.09 -2.80 -19.59
CA SER A 45 -16.19 -2.17 -18.62
C SER A 45 -16.09 -3.15 -17.45
N ALA A 46 -14.93 -3.76 -17.27
CA ALA A 46 -14.65 -4.50 -16.05
C ALA A 46 -14.74 -3.49 -14.91
N THR A 47 -15.88 -3.52 -14.21
CA THR A 47 -15.92 -2.96 -12.87
C THR A 47 -14.98 -3.82 -12.05
N SER A 48 -13.73 -3.35 -11.94
CA SER A 48 -12.87 -3.73 -10.83
C SER A 48 -13.63 -3.26 -9.59
N ALA A 49 -14.50 -4.14 -9.09
CA ALA A 49 -15.15 -3.99 -7.81
C ALA A 49 -13.99 -3.78 -6.84
N SER A 50 -13.83 -2.54 -6.39
CA SER A 50 -12.79 -2.17 -5.44
C SER A 50 -13.08 -3.01 -4.20
N ALA A 51 -12.32 -4.08 -4.03
CA ALA A 51 -12.54 -5.03 -2.97
C ALA A 51 -12.41 -4.26 -1.67
N ALA A 52 -13.52 -4.07 -0.95
CA ALA A 52 -13.51 -3.37 0.31
C ALA A 52 -12.40 -4.00 1.17
N PRO A 53 -11.48 -3.20 1.74
CA PRO A 53 -10.25 -3.71 2.31
C PRO A 53 -10.59 -4.78 3.33
N ALA A 54 -10.05 -5.98 3.14
CA ALA A 54 -10.39 -7.14 3.95
C ALA A 54 -10.23 -6.76 5.44
N GLY A 55 -11.27 -7.03 6.23
CA GLY A 55 -11.47 -6.49 7.57
C GLY A 55 -10.52 -7.02 8.64
N GLY A 56 -9.22 -6.83 8.45
CA GLY A 56 -8.19 -6.97 9.48
C GLY A 56 -8.26 -5.84 10.50
N GLN A 57 -7.50 -5.96 11.58
CA GLN A 57 -7.44 -4.94 12.63
C GLN A 57 -7.07 -3.55 12.07
N LYS A 58 -7.64 -2.53 12.71
CA LYS A 58 -7.26 -1.12 12.56
C LYS A 58 -5.98 -0.85 13.34
N ILE A 59 -5.09 -0.03 12.79
CA ILE A 59 -3.88 0.44 13.47
C ILE A 59 -4.06 1.90 13.92
N SER A 60 -3.35 2.32 14.98
CA SER A 60 -3.51 3.67 15.53
C SER A 60 -2.82 4.70 14.65
N ALA A 61 -3.60 5.62 14.09
CA ALA A 61 -3.12 6.74 13.29
C ALA A 61 -2.26 7.72 14.11
N ASN A 62 -2.42 7.77 15.44
CA ASN A 62 -1.56 8.58 16.31
C ASN A 62 -0.23 7.91 16.68
N ASN A 63 -0.17 6.57 16.77
CA ASN A 63 0.94 5.86 17.43
C ASN A 63 1.73 4.91 16.52
N ALA A 64 1.17 4.43 15.41
CA ALA A 64 1.90 3.59 14.46
C ALA A 64 3.12 4.34 13.87
N SER A 65 4.17 3.63 13.47
CA SER A 65 5.22 4.23 12.64
C SER A 65 4.71 4.49 11.22
N GLU A 66 5.42 5.32 10.47
CA GLU A 66 5.16 5.54 9.05
C GLU A 66 5.27 4.22 8.26
N ASP A 67 6.31 3.41 8.52
CA ASP A 67 6.47 2.08 7.91
C ASP A 67 5.28 1.15 8.18
N GLU A 68 4.73 1.18 9.41
CA GLU A 68 3.58 0.36 9.80
C GLU A 68 2.29 0.83 9.09
N LEU A 69 2.11 2.14 8.95
CA LEU A 69 1.02 2.73 8.16
C LEU A 69 1.14 2.34 6.68
N ALA A 70 2.31 2.55 6.07
CA ALA A 70 2.57 2.24 4.67
C ALA A 70 2.32 0.75 4.40
N GLN A 71 2.90 -0.15 5.19
CA GLN A 71 2.69 -1.59 5.06
C GLN A 71 1.20 -1.98 5.21
N ARG A 72 0.46 -1.35 6.14
CA ARG A 72 -0.97 -1.62 6.31
C ARG A 72 -1.81 -1.12 5.13
N PHE A 73 -1.39 -0.02 4.51
CA PHE A 73 -2.03 0.56 3.31
C PHE A 73 -1.73 -0.30 2.07
N GLU A 74 -0.52 -0.81 1.90
CA GLU A 74 -0.17 -1.79 0.85
C GLU A 74 -1.01 -3.07 0.98
N GLN A 75 -1.10 -3.64 2.20
CA GLN A 75 -1.94 -4.80 2.48
C GLN A 75 -3.44 -4.55 2.22
N ALA A 76 -3.88 -3.30 2.30
CA ALA A 76 -5.24 -2.88 1.98
C ALA A 76 -5.47 -2.62 0.48
N GLY A 77 -4.42 -2.69 -0.36
CA GLY A 77 -4.48 -2.41 -1.80
C GLY A 77 -4.50 -0.92 -2.15
N ILE A 78 -4.11 -0.05 -1.22
CA ILE A 78 -4.15 1.41 -1.38
C ILE A 78 -2.95 1.85 -2.24
N PRO A 79 -3.16 2.51 -3.40
CA PRO A 79 -2.07 2.96 -4.25
C PRO A 79 -1.33 4.16 -3.65
N ASN A 80 0.00 4.21 -3.80
CA ASN A 80 0.90 5.21 -3.19
C ASN A 80 0.90 5.16 -1.64
N ALA A 81 0.95 3.95 -1.07
CA ALA A 81 0.88 3.71 0.37
C ALA A 81 1.87 4.54 1.21
N GLU A 82 3.16 4.58 0.84
CA GLU A 82 4.18 5.40 1.52
C GLU A 82 3.76 6.88 1.58
N LYS A 83 3.31 7.44 0.45
CA LYS A 83 2.86 8.83 0.37
C LYS A 83 1.68 9.10 1.31
N TRP A 84 0.72 8.19 1.41
CA TRP A 84 -0.40 8.39 2.33
C TRP A 84 -0.03 8.16 3.80
N ALA A 85 1.00 7.37 4.08
CA ALA A 85 1.53 7.19 5.42
C ALA A 85 2.19 8.48 5.94
N ASP A 86 3.04 9.12 5.12
CA ASP A 86 3.65 10.43 5.38
C ASP A 86 2.58 11.49 5.72
N GLU A 87 1.55 11.65 4.87
CA GLU A 87 0.44 12.59 5.13
C GLU A 87 -0.30 12.24 6.45
N VAL A 88 -0.52 10.95 6.75
CA VAL A 88 -1.16 10.53 8.01
C VAL A 88 -0.26 10.79 9.23
N VAL A 89 1.06 10.87 9.07
CA VAL A 89 2.00 11.28 10.12
C VAL A 89 2.02 12.80 10.30
N GLU A 90 2.08 13.56 9.21
CA GLU A 90 2.15 15.03 9.21
C GLU A 90 0.95 15.68 9.93
N TYR A 91 -0.26 15.16 9.71
CA TYR A 91 -1.49 15.72 10.33
C TYR A 91 -1.83 15.20 11.73
N ARG A 92 -0.87 14.55 12.43
CA ARG A 92 -1.05 14.16 13.85
C ARG A 92 -1.06 15.39 14.78
N PRO A 93 -1.77 15.35 15.92
CA PRO A 93 -2.57 14.24 16.43
C PRO A 93 -4.05 14.31 16.01
N TYR A 94 -4.69 13.15 15.89
CA TYR A 94 -6.11 12.99 15.59
C TYR A 94 -6.95 12.87 16.88
N PRO A 95 -8.13 13.53 16.96
CA PRO A 95 -9.03 13.42 18.10
C PRO A 95 -9.55 11.98 18.29
N ALA A 96 -9.57 11.50 19.54
CA ALA A 96 -10.08 10.17 19.86
C ALA A 96 -11.60 10.02 19.64
N ASP A 97 -12.31 11.15 19.59
CA ASP A 97 -13.74 11.27 19.32
C ASP A 97 -14.08 11.48 17.83
N ASP A 98 -13.10 11.49 16.92
CA ASP A 98 -13.30 11.53 15.46
C ASP A 98 -12.90 10.22 14.75
N PRO A 99 -13.71 9.14 14.87
CA PRO A 99 -13.44 7.87 14.19
C PRO A 99 -13.62 7.94 12.66
N ASN A 100 -14.15 9.05 12.13
CA ASN A 100 -14.31 9.28 10.70
C ASN A 100 -13.12 10.04 10.09
N PHE A 101 -12.22 10.58 10.93
CA PHE A 101 -11.04 11.32 10.51
C PHE A 101 -11.37 12.49 9.57
N ASN A 102 -12.36 13.31 9.92
CA ASN A 102 -12.88 14.38 9.06
C ASN A 102 -11.77 15.37 8.63
N ALA A 103 -10.90 15.77 9.56
CA ALA A 103 -9.76 16.65 9.24
C ALA A 103 -8.79 16.01 8.22
N LEU A 104 -8.40 14.74 8.44
CA LEU A 104 -7.56 14.00 7.48
C LEU A 104 -8.23 13.88 6.11
N ARG A 105 -9.54 13.66 6.07
CA ARG A 105 -10.31 13.58 4.81
C ARG A 105 -10.23 14.89 4.02
N GLU A 106 -10.35 16.03 4.71
CA GLU A 106 -10.23 17.37 4.11
C GLU A 106 -8.80 17.64 3.61
N GLU A 107 -7.77 17.24 4.36
CA GLU A 107 -6.38 17.39 3.95
C GLU A 107 -6.02 16.49 2.76
N LEU A 108 -6.35 15.19 2.82
CA LEU A 108 -6.09 14.23 1.74
C LEU A 108 -6.80 14.59 0.44
N ALA A 109 -8.00 15.18 0.51
CA ALA A 109 -8.77 15.61 -0.67
C ALA A 109 -8.00 16.63 -1.54
N LYS A 110 -7.10 17.44 -0.95
CA LYS A 110 -6.30 18.45 -1.67
C LYS A 110 -5.39 17.83 -2.74
N TYR A 111 -5.03 16.55 -2.59
CA TYR A 111 -4.16 15.82 -3.51
C TYR A 111 -4.92 15.10 -4.64
N ASN A 112 -6.24 15.25 -4.75
CA ASN A 112 -7.10 14.55 -5.70
C ASN A 112 -6.85 13.02 -5.75
N PRO A 113 -6.96 12.32 -4.60
CA PRO A 113 -6.80 10.86 -4.53
C PRO A 113 -7.83 10.14 -5.42
N GLY A 114 -7.49 8.92 -5.84
CA GLY A 114 -8.38 8.10 -6.66
C GLY A 114 -9.72 7.78 -5.96
N PRO A 115 -10.79 7.45 -6.70
CA PRO A 115 -12.10 7.18 -6.12
C PRO A 115 -12.05 6.13 -5.01
N GLY A 116 -12.55 6.47 -3.82
CA GLY A 116 -12.60 5.59 -2.65
C GLY A 116 -11.28 5.39 -1.90
N VAL A 117 -10.14 5.94 -2.36
CA VAL A 117 -8.83 5.80 -1.68
C VAL A 117 -8.88 6.34 -0.25
N VAL A 118 -9.48 7.51 -0.04
CA VAL A 118 -9.62 8.12 1.29
C VAL A 118 -10.48 7.26 2.23
N ASP A 119 -11.55 6.64 1.72
CA ASP A 119 -12.38 5.72 2.49
C ASP A 119 -11.61 4.45 2.88
N GLN A 120 -10.75 3.92 2.00
CA GLN A 120 -9.88 2.78 2.32
C GLN A 120 -8.82 3.11 3.38
N ILE A 121 -8.22 4.31 3.33
CA ILE A 121 -7.29 4.79 4.37
C ILE A 121 -8.01 4.83 5.72
N VAL A 122 -9.16 5.51 5.80
CA VAL A 122 -9.94 5.63 7.05
C VAL A 122 -10.49 4.27 7.54
N ALA A 123 -10.79 3.34 6.64
CA ALA A 123 -11.26 2.00 7.00
C ALA A 123 -10.24 1.20 7.83
N VAL A 124 -8.94 1.43 7.63
CA VAL A 124 -7.86 0.68 8.31
C VAL A 124 -7.21 1.43 9.48
N LEU A 125 -7.66 2.65 9.77
CA LEU A 125 -7.18 3.47 10.88
C LEU A 125 -8.17 3.53 12.05
N GLN A 126 -7.64 3.68 13.26
CA GLN A 126 -8.33 4.19 14.45
C GLN A 126 -7.49 5.35 15.01
N PRO A 127 -8.05 6.34 15.71
CA PRO A 127 -7.24 7.36 16.39
C PRO A 127 -6.17 6.74 17.29
#